data_AF-X1U166-F1
#
_entry.id   AF-X1U166-F1
#
_cell.length_a   1.000
_cell.length_b   1.000
_cell.length_c   1.000
_cell.angle_alpha   90.00
_cell.angle_beta   90.00
_cell.angle_gamma   90.00
#
_symmetry.space_group_name_H-M   'P 1'
#
loop_
_entity.id
_entity.type
_entity.pdbx_description
1 polymer ?
#
loop_
_entity_poly.entity_id
_entity_poly.type
_entity_poly.pdbx_seq_one_letter_code
_entity_poly.pdbx_strand_id
1 'polypeptide(L)' 'LEVIELYLVMGRLTNPEIRCSGISLNTQSMTDKERNDTLARVRDETGLIVFDPVAAGAGELIDYLEKTSC' A
#
# COMPACT_ATOMS: atom_id res chain seq x y z
N LEU A 1 -8.43 -9.31 -1.32
CA LEU A 1 -8.93 -8.21 -0.46
C LEU A 1 -9.28 -8.67 0.95
N GLU A 2 -9.73 -9.90 1.15
CA GLU A 2 -10.16 -10.48 2.44
C GLU A 2 -9.25 -10.15 3.65
N VAL A 3 -7.92 -10.22 3.51
CA VAL A 3 -7.00 -9.87 4.61
C VAL A 3 -7.05 -8.39 4.97
N ILE A 4 -7.11 -7.48 4.00
CA ILE A 4 -7.19 -6.02 4.26
C ILE A 4 -8.46 -5.71 5.06
N GLU A 5 -9.58 -6.30 4.67
CA GLU A 5 -10.87 -6.12 5.35
C GLU A 5 -10.82 -6.62 6.80
N LEU A 6 -10.25 -7.81 7.03
CA LEU A 6 -10.06 -8.35 8.37
C LEU A 6 -9.21 -7.44 9.25
N TYR A 7 -8.10 -6.92 8.71
CA TYR A 7 -7.23 -5.97 9.43
C TYR A 7 -7.98 -4.69 9.81
N LEU A 8 -8.83 -4.15 8.92
CA LEU A 8 -9.63 -2.98 9.20
C LEU A 8 -10.68 -3.25 10.29
N VAL A 9 -11.37 -4.40 10.23
CA VAL A 9 -12.33 -4.81 11.27
C VAL A 9 -11.66 -4.87 12.64
N MET A 10 -10.49 -5.52 12.73
CA MET A 10 -9.75 -5.63 13.99
C MET A 10 -9.20 -4.28 14.47
N GLY A 11 -8.65 -3.47 13.55
CA GLY A 11 -8.08 -2.17 13.88
C GLY A 11 -9.11 -1.15 14.38
N ARG A 12 -10.37 -1.23 13.91
CA ARG A 12 -11.47 -0.35 14.36
C ARG A 12 -11.76 -0.47 15.86
N LEU A 13 -11.34 -1.57 16.50
CA LEU A 13 -11.49 -1.75 17.95
C LEU A 13 -10.67 -0.74 18.76
N THR A 14 -9.55 -0.25 18.21
CA THR A 14 -8.66 0.73 18.87
C THR A 14 -8.57 2.06 18.14
N ASN A 15 -8.86 2.10 16.84
CA ASN A 15 -8.94 3.31 16.03
C ASN A 15 -10.13 3.21 15.04
N PRO A 16 -11.29 3.79 15.36
CA PRO A 16 -12.47 3.75 14.48
C PRO A 16 -12.22 4.29 13.06
N GLU A 17 -11.29 5.25 12.93
CA GLU A 17 -10.93 5.94 11.70
C GLU A 17 -9.79 5.25 10.91
N ILE A 18 -9.39 4.04 11.29
CA ILE A 18 -8.34 3.31 10.57
C ILE A 18 -8.71 3.11 9.09
N ARG A 19 -7.71 3.30 8.23
CA ARG A 19 -7.79 3.08 6.78
C ARG A 19 -6.54 2.39 6.27
N CYS A 20 -6.67 1.64 5.18
CA CYS A 20 -5.53 1.07 4.48
C CYS A 20 -5.04 2.09 3.44
N SER A 21 -3.99 2.85 3.77
CA SER A 21 -3.51 3.94 2.90
C SER A 21 -2.62 3.47 1.75
N GLY A 22 -2.08 2.25 1.81
CA GLY A 22 -1.23 1.69 0.78
C GLY A 22 -0.65 0.32 1.16
N ILE A 23 -0.02 -0.33 0.19
CA ILE A 23 0.64 -1.63 0.33
C ILE A 23 2.13 -1.46 0.07
N SER A 24 2.93 -1.73 1.11
CA SER A 24 4.37 -1.91 0.97
C SER A 24 4.65 -3.34 0.51
N LEU A 25 5.14 -3.50 -0.72
CA LEU A 25 5.48 -4.80 -1.29
C LEU A 25 7.00 -4.98 -1.34
N ASN A 26 7.52 -6.03 -0.70
CA ASN A 26 8.93 -6.38 -0.81
C ASN A 26 9.19 -7.06 -2.16
N THR A 27 10.03 -6.44 -2.98
CA THR A 27 10.41 -6.94 -4.31
C THR A 27 11.90 -7.25 -4.44
N GLN A 28 12.61 -7.46 -3.33
CA GLN A 28 14.07 -7.67 -3.29
C GLN A 28 14.59 -8.80 -4.21
N SER A 29 13.76 -9.81 -4.48
CA SER A 29 14.12 -10.97 -5.29
C SER A 29 13.65 -10.87 -6.75
N MET A 30 13.09 -9.73 -7.14
CA MET A 30 12.55 -9.48 -8.48
C MET A 30 13.53 -8.65 -9.31
N THR A 31 13.53 -8.88 -10.61
CA THR A 31 14.13 -7.93 -11.56
C THR A 31 13.34 -6.62 -11.59
N ASP A 32 13.93 -5.55 -12.12
CA ASP A 32 13.24 -4.26 -12.23
C ASP A 32 11.93 -4.34 -13.03
N LYS A 33 11.91 -5.17 -14.10
CA LYS A 33 10.71 -5.41 -14.90
C LYS A 33 9.64 -6.13 -14.10
N GLU A 34 9.99 -7.24 -13.43
CA GLU A 34 9.05 -8.00 -12.61
C GLU A 34 8.50 -7.17 -11.45
N ARG A 35 9.34 -6.35 -10.82
CA ARG A 35 8.92 -5.40 -9.79
C ARG A 35 7.87 -4.44 -10.34
N ASN A 36 8.18 -3.75 -11.44
CA ASN A 36 7.26 -2.76 -12.01
C ASN A 36 5.94 -3.40 -12.47
N ASP A 37 6.00 -4.54 -13.15
CA ASP A 37 4.82 -5.29 -13.59
C ASP A 37 3.96 -5.74 -12.38
N THR A 38 4.61 -6.20 -11.30
CA THR A 38 3.92 -6.64 -10.08
C THR A 38 3.29 -5.48 -9.33
N LEU A 39 4.01 -4.37 -9.15
CA LEU A 39 3.49 -3.18 -8.47
C LEU A 39 2.28 -2.62 -9.21
N ALA A 40 2.34 -2.54 -10.54
CA ALA A 40 1.22 -2.10 -11.38
C ALA A 40 0.02 -3.04 -11.25
N ARG A 41 0.24 -4.35 -11.39
CA ARG A 41 -0.84 -5.34 -11.27
C ARG A 41 -1.53 -5.28 -9.90
N VAL A 42 -0.78 -5.24 -8.80
CA VAL A 42 -1.36 -5.20 -7.45
C VAL A 42 -2.08 -3.86 -7.22
N ARG A 43 -1.57 -2.76 -7.78
CA ARG A 43 -2.25 -1.46 -7.76
C ARG A 43 -3.59 -1.53 -8.48
N ASP A 44 -3.64 -2.14 -9.66
CA ASP A 44 -4.88 -2.31 -10.43
C ASP A 44 -5.88 -3.23 -9.70
N GLU A 45 -5.40 -4.32 -9.10
CA GLU A 45 -6.25 -5.28 -8.36
C GLU A 45 -6.84 -4.69 -7.07
N THR A 46 -6.13 -3.77 -6.42
CA THR A 46 -6.53 -3.27 -5.09
C THR A 46 -7.05 -1.84 -5.09
N GLY A 47 -6.72 -1.04 -6.12
CA GLY A 47 -6.99 0.39 -6.16
C GLY A 47 -6.18 1.21 -5.13
N LEU A 48 -5.21 0.60 -4.46
CA LEU A 48 -4.38 1.24 -3.44
C LEU A 48 -3.04 1.71 -4.02
N ILE A 49 -2.39 2.64 -3.33
CA ILE A 49 -0.98 2.96 -3.59
C ILE A 49 -0.15 1.72 -3.25
N VAL A 50 0.59 1.19 -4.21
CA VAL A 50 1.49 0.03 -4.03
C VAL A 50 2.90 0.46 -4.40
N PHE A 51 3.85 0.20 -3.50
CA PHE A 51 5.23 0.65 -3.64
C PHE A 51 6.18 -0.31 -2.92
N ASP A 52 7.45 -0.27 -3.31
CA ASP A 52 8.55 -0.89 -2.56
C ASP A 52 9.36 0.24 -1.90
N PRO A 53 9.29 0.41 -0.56
CA PRO A 53 10.00 1.49 0.12
C PRO A 53 11.52 1.36 0.04
N VAL A 54 12.05 0.15 -0.13
CA VAL A 54 13.49 -0.10 -0.20
C VAL A 54 14.02 0.21 -1.59
N ALA A 55 13.27 -0.15 -2.64
CA ALA A 55 13.71 0.08 -4.02
C ALA A 55 13.38 1.49 -4.56
N ALA A 56 12.23 2.06 -4.19
CA ALA A 56 11.70 3.29 -4.77
C ALA A 56 11.32 4.37 -3.74
N GLY A 57 11.43 4.07 -2.45
CA GLY A 57 10.99 4.98 -1.38
C GLY A 57 9.46 5.03 -1.24
N ALA A 58 8.99 5.87 -0.31
CA ALA A 58 7.57 5.97 0.08
C ALA A 58 6.91 7.31 -0.30
N GLY A 59 7.53 8.09 -1.21
CA GLY A 59 7.13 9.46 -1.51
C GLY A 59 5.65 9.61 -1.89
N GLU A 60 5.16 8.77 -2.81
CA GLU A 60 3.75 8.82 -3.24
C GLU A 60 2.77 8.61 -2.08
N LEU A 61 3.08 7.67 -1.16
CA LEU A 61 2.24 7.42 0.00
C LEU A 61 2.26 8.62 0.97
N ILE A 62 3.43 9.20 1.20
CA ILE A 62 3.58 10.36 2.10
C ILE A 62 2.79 11.55 1.54
N ASP A 63 2.95 11.87 0.25
CA ASP A 63 2.21 12.95 -0.41
C ASP A 63 0.69 12.74 -0.31
N TYR A 64 0.23 11.50 -0.45
CA TYR A 64 -1.18 11.16 -0.28
C TYR A 64 -1.66 11.39 1.15
N LEU A 65 -0.88 10.97 2.16
CA LEU A 65 -1.21 11.14 3.56
C LEU A 65 -1.26 12.62 3.96
N GLU A 66 -0.30 13.43 3.51
CA GLU A 66 -0.28 14.88 3.76
C GLU A 66 -1.53 15.56 3.19
N LYS A 67 -1.93 15.22 1.96
CA LYS A 67 -3.14 15.78 1.32
C LYS A 67 -4.45 15.40 2.00
N THR A 68 -4.49 14.23 2.65
CA THR A 68 -5.70 13.72 3.33
C THR A 68 -5.74 14.04 4.83
N SER A 69 -4.76 14.80 5.34
CA SER A 69 -4.69 15.22 6.75
C SER A 69 -5.26 16.63 7.00
N CYS A 70 -5.97 17.20 6.02
CA CYS A 70 -6.73 18.47 6.13
C CYS A 70 -8.24 18.21 6.17
#